data_AF-A0A353BIC6-F1
#
_entry.id   AF-A0A353BIC6-F1
#
_cell.length_a   1.000
_cell.length_b   1.000
_cell.length_c   1.000
_cell.angle_alpha   90.00
_cell.angle_beta   90.00
_cell.angle_gamma   90.00
#
_symmetry.space_group_name_H-M   'P 1'
#
loop_
_entity.id
_entity.type
_entity.pdbx_description
1 polymer ?
#
loop_
_entity_poly.entity_id
_entity_poly.type
_entity_poly.pdbx_seq_one_letter_code
_entity_poly.pdbx_strand_id
1 'polypeptide(L)'
;MIPRLAGSSLFPLATLSLLIGCAPAYISQKPPTPEPMVRVAIHHRLEAAVIEALDTVWASDGIHASPLAPGNRWTVTARQGRLVAETGAGTVIGEIGPGLTFRGRARFSLNGTALDRPLTLSPEGGAGLLAVLELPLEEYLLGVLSKEMGNAGGAELEALKAQAVAARSFAYVKIGKKPEQGYDLESDV
;
A
#
# COMPACT_ATOMS: atom_id res chain seq x y z
N MET A 1 34.35 -32.46 -83.31
CA MET A 1 33.66 -31.35 -82.61
C MET A 1 32.18 -31.72 -82.58
N ILE A 2 31.59 -32.39 -81.57
CA ILE A 2 31.89 -32.47 -80.12
C ILE A 2 31.79 -31.08 -79.45
N PRO A 3 31.00 -30.86 -78.37
CA PRO A 3 29.90 -31.64 -77.75
C PRO A 3 28.56 -30.83 -77.83
N ARG A 4 27.46 -30.97 -77.05
CA ARG A 4 27.00 -31.86 -75.94
C ARG A 4 25.43 -31.87 -75.92
N LEU A 5 24.84 -32.56 -74.95
CA LEU A 5 23.44 -32.46 -74.48
C LEU A 5 23.39 -32.25 -72.94
N ALA A 6 22.19 -32.00 -72.40
CA ALA A 6 21.75 -31.97 -70.99
C ALA A 6 21.98 -30.66 -70.19
N GLY A 7 21.02 -30.30 -69.31
CA GLY A 7 21.18 -29.18 -68.37
C GLY A 7 19.94 -28.47 -67.79
N SER A 8 18.70 -28.98 -67.89
CA SER A 8 17.54 -28.34 -67.25
C SER A 8 17.40 -28.77 -65.78
N SER A 9 17.81 -27.92 -64.84
CA SER A 9 17.74 -28.20 -63.40
C SER A 9 16.33 -28.04 -62.82
N LEU A 10 15.83 -29.09 -62.15
CA LEU A 10 14.72 -28.92 -61.21
C LEU A 10 15.26 -28.23 -59.94
N PHE A 11 14.70 -27.08 -59.59
CA PHE A 11 14.81 -26.53 -58.24
C PHE A 11 13.77 -27.22 -57.34
N PRO A 12 14.16 -27.88 -56.24
CA PRO A 12 13.20 -28.36 -55.25
C PRO A 12 12.61 -27.16 -54.48
N LEU A 13 11.28 -27.09 -54.39
CA LEU A 13 10.63 -26.17 -53.46
C LEU A 13 10.93 -26.63 -52.03
N ALA A 14 11.80 -25.89 -51.33
CA ALA A 14 12.02 -26.08 -49.90
C ALA A 14 10.81 -25.54 -49.12
N THR A 15 9.80 -26.38 -48.91
CA THR A 15 8.65 -26.05 -48.05
C THR A 15 9.13 -25.86 -46.61
N LEU A 16 9.27 -24.60 -46.18
CA LEU A 16 9.64 -24.23 -44.82
C LEU A 16 8.48 -24.52 -43.86
N SER A 17 8.39 -25.76 -43.40
CA SER A 17 7.41 -26.19 -42.39
C SER A 17 7.68 -25.48 -41.06
N LEU A 18 6.95 -24.39 -40.82
CA LEU A 18 7.02 -23.63 -39.59
C LEU A 18 6.43 -24.45 -38.43
N LEU A 19 7.28 -25.22 -37.75
CA LEU A 19 6.92 -25.93 -36.53
C LEU A 19 6.62 -24.91 -35.42
N ILE A 20 5.34 -24.61 -35.24
CA ILE A 20 4.83 -23.85 -34.09
C ILE A 20 5.00 -24.75 -32.86
N GLY A 21 6.19 -24.69 -32.25
CA GLY A 21 6.46 -25.35 -30.99
C GLY A 21 5.65 -24.67 -29.89
N CYS A 22 4.61 -25.35 -29.40
CA CYS A 22 3.97 -25.00 -28.14
C CYS A 22 4.98 -25.17 -27.01
N ALA A 23 5.74 -24.12 -26.72
CA ALA A 23 6.50 -24.04 -25.48
C ALA A 23 5.52 -24.20 -24.31
N PRO A 24 5.72 -25.16 -23.39
CA PRO A 24 4.87 -25.26 -22.23
C PRO A 24 5.00 -23.95 -21.44
N ALA A 25 3.86 -23.38 -21.04
CA ALA A 25 3.86 -22.18 -20.23
C ALA A 25 4.71 -22.43 -18.97
N TYR A 26 5.77 -21.63 -18.78
CA TYR A 26 6.69 -21.80 -17.66
C TYR A 26 6.00 -21.32 -16.38
N ILE A 27 5.19 -22.20 -15.79
CA ILE A 27 4.55 -21.97 -14.49
C ILE A 27 5.66 -21.99 -13.44
N SER A 28 6.09 -20.79 -13.04
CA SER A 28 7.05 -20.60 -11.96
C SER A 28 6.54 -21.28 -10.69
N GLN A 29 7.23 -22.34 -10.27
CA GLN A 29 6.95 -23.03 -9.00
C GLN A 29 7.42 -22.24 -7.78
N LYS A 30 8.17 -21.15 -7.96
CA LYS A 30 8.42 -20.19 -6.88
C LYS A 30 7.06 -19.60 -6.47
N PRO A 31 6.65 -19.71 -5.19
CA PRO A 31 5.41 -19.09 -4.73
C PRO A 31 5.45 -17.58 -5.00
N PRO A 32 4.31 -16.93 -5.28
CA PRO A 32 4.27 -15.49 -5.47
C PRO A 32 4.90 -14.81 -4.26
N THR A 33 5.74 -13.81 -4.50
CA THR A 33 6.21 -12.94 -3.42
C THR A 33 4.99 -12.33 -2.73
N PRO A 34 4.93 -12.32 -1.39
CA PRO A 34 3.85 -11.67 -0.66
C PRO A 34 3.63 -10.24 -1.18
N GLU A 35 2.37 -9.83 -1.22
CA GLU A 35 2.02 -8.45 -1.59
C GLU A 35 2.74 -7.48 -0.64
N PRO A 36 3.44 -6.45 -1.16
CA PRO A 36 4.14 -5.52 -0.31
C PRO A 36 3.14 -4.62 0.42
N MET A 37 3.34 -4.47 1.73
CA MET A 37 2.65 -3.45 2.52
C MET A 37 3.24 -2.08 2.21
N VAL A 38 2.37 -1.07 2.15
CA VAL A 38 2.70 0.33 1.92
C VAL A 38 2.36 1.13 3.17
N ARG A 39 3.27 2.01 3.60
CA ARG A 39 3.01 2.97 4.68
C ARG A 39 2.67 4.33 4.07
N VAL A 40 1.45 4.81 4.28
CA VAL A 40 0.94 6.07 3.70
C VAL A 40 0.71 7.09 4.81
N ALA A 41 1.44 8.20 4.78
CA ALA A 41 1.13 9.36 5.62
C ALA A 41 -0.20 9.98 5.19
N ILE A 42 -1.14 10.09 6.12
CA ILE A 42 -2.48 10.66 5.90
C ILE A 42 -2.68 12.02 6.60
N HIS A 43 -1.91 12.29 7.66
CA HIS A 43 -1.83 13.62 8.28
C HIS A 43 -0.41 13.90 8.78
N HIS A 44 0.02 15.16 8.61
CA HIS A 44 1.24 15.73 9.16
C HIS A 44 0.92 16.78 10.22
N ARG A 45 1.77 16.89 11.23
CA ARG A 45 1.74 17.87 12.32
C ARG A 45 0.37 18.03 12.99
N LEU A 46 -0.38 16.93 13.08
CA LEU A 46 -1.70 16.89 13.68
C LEU A 46 -1.60 17.12 15.20
N GLU A 47 -2.28 18.14 15.72
CA GLU A 47 -2.17 18.53 17.15
C GLU A 47 -2.70 17.45 18.11
N ALA A 48 -3.79 16.78 17.73
CA ALA A 48 -4.39 15.68 18.47
C ALA A 48 -5.04 14.66 17.53
N ALA A 49 -4.89 13.38 17.87
CA ALA A 49 -5.57 12.27 17.22
C ALA A 49 -6.58 11.65 18.20
N VAL A 50 -7.86 11.92 17.97
CA VAL A 50 -8.97 11.26 18.65
C VAL A 50 -9.20 9.92 17.95
N ILE A 51 -9.03 8.82 18.69
CA ILE A 51 -9.33 7.47 18.23
C ILE A 51 -10.60 6.99 18.92
N GLU A 52 -11.63 6.63 18.16
CA GLU A 52 -12.90 6.11 18.70
C GLU A 52 -13.16 4.69 18.20
N ALA A 53 -13.33 3.74 19.11
CA ALA A 53 -13.55 2.33 18.78
C ALA A 53 -15.01 2.07 18.38
N LEU A 54 -15.23 1.56 17.15
CA LEU A 54 -16.54 1.04 16.73
C LEU A 54 -16.64 -0.47 16.96
N ASP A 55 -15.48 -1.16 16.96
CA ASP A 55 -15.26 -2.50 17.52
C ASP A 55 -13.96 -2.48 18.35
N THR A 56 -13.58 -3.59 18.98
CA THR A 56 -12.38 -3.72 19.82
C THR A 56 -11.10 -3.47 19.02
N VAL A 57 -10.39 -2.39 19.35
CA VAL A 57 -9.09 -2.02 18.77
C VAL A 57 -7.99 -2.30 19.79
N TRP A 58 -6.86 -2.82 19.33
CA TRP A 58 -5.65 -2.92 20.14
C TRP A 58 -4.72 -1.76 19.83
N ALA A 59 -4.39 -0.99 20.86
CA ALA A 59 -3.36 0.05 20.82
C ALA A 59 -2.06 -0.53 21.38
N SER A 60 -0.94 -0.41 20.66
CA SER A 60 0.36 -0.98 21.07
C SER A 60 1.55 -0.09 20.69
N ASP A 61 2.52 0.02 21.59
CA ASP A 61 3.82 0.69 21.39
C ASP A 61 4.94 -0.27 20.93
N GLY A 62 4.59 -1.55 20.67
CA GLY A 62 5.52 -2.63 20.36
C GLY A 62 6.05 -3.42 21.58
N ILE A 63 5.79 -2.95 22.80
CA ILE A 63 6.18 -3.61 24.07
C ILE A 63 4.93 -4.02 24.86
N HIS A 64 3.98 -3.09 24.97
CA HIS A 64 2.70 -3.20 25.64
C HIS A 64 1.57 -3.24 24.59
N ALA A 65 0.44 -3.84 24.94
CA ALA A 65 -0.77 -3.77 24.15
C ALA A 65 -1.98 -3.62 25.08
N SER A 66 -2.88 -2.69 24.74
CA SER A 66 -4.08 -2.37 25.53
C SER A 66 -5.32 -2.31 24.64
N PRO A 67 -6.44 -2.92 25.05
CA PRO A 67 -7.68 -2.89 24.27
C PRO A 67 -8.46 -1.59 24.50
N LEU A 68 -8.75 -0.88 23.42
CA LEU A 68 -9.80 0.13 23.36
C LEU A 68 -11.11 -0.58 23.00
N ALA A 69 -11.97 -0.79 24.00
CA ALA A 69 -13.27 -1.44 23.82
C ALA A 69 -14.27 -0.56 23.03
N PRO A 70 -15.28 -1.14 22.36
CA PRO A 70 -16.24 -0.39 21.55
C PRO A 70 -16.95 0.72 22.34
N GLY A 71 -17.18 1.87 21.70
CA GLY A 71 -17.78 3.06 22.30
C GLY A 71 -16.84 3.90 23.17
N ASN A 72 -15.64 3.41 23.50
CA ASN A 72 -14.61 4.23 24.14
C ASN A 72 -13.79 5.03 23.12
N ARG A 73 -13.26 6.16 23.58
CA ARG A 73 -12.32 7.00 22.84
C ARG A 73 -11.04 7.26 23.64
N TRP A 74 -9.92 7.38 22.93
CA TRP A 74 -8.66 7.94 23.44
C TRP A 74 -8.31 9.19 22.65
N THR A 75 -7.72 10.18 23.32
CA THR A 75 -7.09 11.33 22.68
C THR A 75 -5.58 11.16 22.79
N VAL A 76 -4.88 11.10 21.67
CA VAL A 76 -3.41 11.04 21.61
C VAL A 76 -2.86 12.41 21.24
N THR A 77 -1.80 12.85 21.92
CA THR A 77 -1.07 14.10 21.63
C THR A 77 0.43 13.85 21.66
N ALA A 78 1.21 14.70 20.97
CA ALA A 78 2.67 14.70 21.09
C ALA A 78 3.12 15.83 22.03
N ARG A 79 4.04 15.53 22.96
CA ARG A 79 4.64 16.52 23.88
C ARG A 79 6.13 16.25 24.00
N GLN A 80 6.96 17.24 23.70
CA GLN A 80 8.44 17.15 23.75
C GLN A 80 9.01 15.94 22.97
N GLY A 81 8.39 15.58 21.84
CA GLY A 81 8.80 14.42 21.03
C GLY A 81 8.41 13.05 21.59
N ARG A 82 7.46 12.99 22.55
CA ARG A 82 6.88 11.75 23.10
C ARG A 82 5.38 11.71 22.88
N LEU A 83 4.81 10.50 22.79
CA LEU A 83 3.36 10.31 22.72
C LEU A 83 2.76 10.26 24.13
N VAL A 84 1.59 10.89 24.29
CA VAL A 84 0.76 10.80 25.49
C VAL A 84 -0.68 10.51 25.06
N ALA A 85 -1.27 9.44 25.61
CA ALA A 85 -2.67 9.11 25.39
C ALA A 85 -3.50 9.34 26.67
N GLU A 86 -4.73 9.81 26.48
CA GLU A 86 -5.70 10.12 27.53
C GLU A 86 -7.04 9.47 27.19
N THR A 87 -7.70 8.83 28.16
CA THR A 87 -9.04 8.25 27.94
C THR A 87 -10.10 9.34 27.80
N GLY A 88 -11.26 9.03 27.23
CA GLY A 88 -12.44 9.90 27.23
C GLY A 88 -12.97 10.28 28.64
N ALA A 89 -12.41 9.72 29.72
CA ALA A 89 -12.68 10.09 31.10
C ALA A 89 -11.55 10.94 31.74
N GLY A 90 -10.61 11.46 30.94
CA GLY A 90 -9.49 12.29 31.41
C GLY A 90 -8.36 11.51 32.09
N THR A 91 -8.32 10.17 31.98
CA THR A 91 -7.26 9.36 32.58
C THR A 91 -6.06 9.31 31.63
N VAL A 92 -4.94 9.90 32.01
CA VAL A 92 -3.67 9.74 31.28
C VAL A 92 -3.18 8.30 31.42
N ILE A 93 -2.90 7.67 30.27
CA ILE A 93 -2.55 6.25 30.16
C ILE A 93 -1.04 6.03 30.38
N GLY A 94 -0.24 7.04 30.06
CA GLY A 94 1.20 7.08 30.31
C GLY A 94 1.96 7.89 29.25
N GLU A 95 3.28 7.95 29.40
CA GLU A 95 4.16 8.18 28.26
C GLU A 95 4.18 6.91 27.40
N ILE A 96 4.08 7.08 26.10
CA ILE A 96 4.04 6.01 25.11
C ILE A 96 5.31 6.06 24.25
N GLY A 97 5.72 4.90 23.72
CA GLY A 97 6.90 4.73 22.88
C GLY A 97 6.93 5.60 21.59
N PRO A 98 7.97 5.45 20.75
CA PRO A 98 8.19 6.29 19.57
C PRO A 98 7.08 6.21 18.51
N GLY A 99 6.21 5.20 18.58
CA GLY A 99 4.96 5.15 17.85
C GLY A 99 3.88 4.43 18.65
N LEU A 100 2.61 4.67 18.30
CA LEU A 100 1.44 3.99 18.84
C LEU A 100 0.61 3.44 17.67
N THR A 101 0.52 2.12 17.60
CA THR A 101 -0.16 1.41 16.51
C THR A 101 -1.53 0.91 16.97
N PHE A 102 -2.58 1.33 16.27
CA PHE A 102 -3.95 0.88 16.45
C PHE A 102 -4.28 -0.20 15.41
N ARG A 103 -4.65 -1.40 15.85
CA ARG A 103 -5.06 -2.53 14.98
C ARG A 103 -6.35 -3.16 15.50
N GLY A 104 -7.39 -3.24 14.66
CA GLY A 104 -8.67 -3.89 14.96
C GLY A 104 -9.03 -4.93 13.89
N ARG A 105 -10.03 -5.77 14.16
CA ARG A 105 -10.66 -6.63 13.13
C ARG A 105 -11.77 -5.93 12.35
N ALA A 106 -12.28 -4.83 12.89
CA ALA A 106 -13.28 -3.97 12.28
C ALA A 106 -12.94 -2.50 12.61
N ARG A 107 -13.86 -1.59 12.28
CA ARG A 107 -13.57 -0.17 12.15
C ARG A 107 -13.34 0.56 13.47
N PHE A 108 -12.59 1.64 13.35
CA PHE A 108 -12.46 2.71 14.34
C PHE A 108 -12.49 4.07 13.61
N SER A 109 -12.54 5.19 14.33
CA SER A 109 -12.37 6.51 13.73
C SER A 109 -11.01 7.12 14.09
N LEU A 110 -10.45 7.93 13.18
CA LEU A 110 -9.47 8.96 13.48
C LEU A 110 -10.14 10.31 13.23
N ASN A 111 -10.32 11.11 14.29
CA ASN A 111 -10.98 12.41 14.23
C ASN A 111 -12.36 12.37 13.52
N GLY A 112 -13.11 11.28 13.68
CA GLY A 112 -14.41 11.04 13.03
C GLY A 112 -14.35 10.33 11.67
N THR A 113 -13.20 10.34 10.99
CA THR A 113 -13.00 9.58 9.73
C THR A 113 -12.85 8.10 10.03
N ALA A 114 -13.74 7.26 9.50
CA ALA A 114 -13.69 5.81 9.72
C ALA A 114 -12.50 5.14 8.99
N LEU A 115 -11.80 4.26 9.68
CA LEU A 115 -10.65 3.48 9.22
C LEU A 115 -10.89 1.99 9.49
N ASP A 116 -10.52 1.13 8.53
CA ASP A 116 -10.44 -0.34 8.68
C ASP A 116 -9.01 -0.90 8.51
N ARG A 117 -7.99 -0.01 8.61
CA ARG A 117 -6.57 -0.35 8.42
C ARG A 117 -5.74 -0.01 9.65
N PRO A 118 -4.63 -0.73 9.92
CA PRO A 118 -3.67 -0.34 10.93
C PRO A 118 -3.26 1.13 10.81
N LEU A 119 -3.37 1.87 11.90
CA LEU A 119 -2.95 3.27 12.01
C LEU A 119 -1.79 3.36 12.99
N THR A 120 -0.64 3.85 12.54
CA THR A 120 0.48 4.22 13.39
C THR A 120 0.51 5.73 13.58
N LEU A 121 0.50 6.20 14.83
CA LEU A 121 0.80 7.57 15.19
C LEU A 121 2.27 7.66 15.66
N SER A 122 2.98 8.74 15.32
CA SER A 122 4.30 9.04 15.89
C SER A 122 4.52 10.56 16.06
N PRO A 123 5.44 11.00 16.94
CA PRO A 123 5.72 12.42 17.14
C PRO A 123 6.39 13.06 15.91
N GLU A 124 5.91 14.23 15.50
CA GLU A 124 6.46 15.05 14.41
C GLU A 124 6.63 16.51 14.86
N GLY A 125 7.79 17.12 14.57
CA GLY A 125 8.07 18.51 14.95
C GLY A 125 8.05 18.79 16.47
N GLY A 126 8.12 17.76 17.31
CA GLY A 126 8.18 17.85 18.78
C GLY A 126 6.83 18.04 19.49
N ALA A 127 5.79 18.52 18.80
CA ALA A 127 4.45 18.76 19.36
C ALA A 127 3.28 18.35 18.44
N GLY A 128 3.54 17.99 17.18
CA GLY A 128 2.54 17.44 16.27
C GLY A 128 2.62 15.91 16.18
N LEU A 129 1.64 15.31 15.51
CA LEU A 129 1.59 13.90 15.19
C LEU A 129 1.69 13.70 13.67
N LEU A 130 2.52 12.74 13.28
CA LEU A 130 2.43 12.07 12.00
C LEU A 130 1.43 10.91 12.14
N ALA A 131 0.50 10.78 11.20
CA ALA A 131 -0.47 9.68 11.15
C ALA A 131 -0.25 8.86 9.86
N VAL A 132 0.02 7.56 10.01
CA VAL A 132 0.42 6.65 8.93
C VAL A 132 -0.50 5.44 8.88
N LEU A 133 -1.12 5.15 7.73
CA LEU A 133 -1.81 3.88 7.49
C LEU A 133 -0.84 2.84 6.92
N GLU A 134 -0.97 1.59 7.35
CA GLU A 134 -0.28 0.43 6.76
C GLU A 134 -1.31 -0.44 6.03
N LEU A 135 -1.21 -0.53 4.69
CA LEU A 135 -2.15 -1.28 3.86
C LEU A 135 -1.45 -2.00 2.69
N PRO A 136 -2.03 -3.10 2.15
CA PRO A 136 -1.54 -3.76 0.94
C PRO A 136 -1.51 -2.82 -0.28
N LEU A 137 -0.54 -3.01 -1.16
CA LEU A 137 -0.31 -2.17 -2.34
C LEU A 137 -1.53 -2.07 -3.27
N GLU A 138 -2.25 -3.17 -3.51
CA GLU A 138 -3.40 -3.16 -4.42
C GLU A 138 -4.58 -2.35 -3.84
N GLU A 139 -4.75 -2.33 -2.52
CA GLU A 139 -5.76 -1.48 -1.88
C GLU A 139 -5.38 0.01 -1.92
N TYR A 140 -4.09 0.33 -1.75
CA TYR A 140 -3.58 1.68 -1.98
C TYR A 140 -3.85 2.13 -3.44
N LEU A 141 -3.62 1.25 -4.41
CA LEU A 141 -3.90 1.52 -5.82
C LEU A 141 -5.38 1.74 -6.10
N LEU A 142 -6.30 0.98 -5.48
CA LEU A 142 -7.73 1.25 -5.58
C LEU A 142 -8.08 2.67 -5.08
N GLY A 143 -7.47 3.11 -3.98
CA GLY A 143 -7.64 4.46 -3.44
C GLY A 143 -7.13 5.54 -4.40
N VAL A 144 -5.91 5.40 -4.91
CA VAL A 144 -5.31 6.33 -5.89
C VAL A 144 -6.14 6.41 -7.17
N LEU A 145 -6.47 5.27 -7.78
CA LEU A 145 -7.19 5.20 -9.05
C LEU A 145 -8.57 5.84 -8.97
N SER A 146 -9.32 5.58 -7.89
CA SER A 146 -10.65 6.16 -7.66
C SER A 146 -10.61 7.68 -7.47
N LYS A 147 -9.45 8.25 -7.11
CA LYS A 147 -9.24 9.66 -6.79
C LYS A 147 -8.71 10.44 -7.99
N GLU A 148 -7.74 9.89 -8.71
CA GLU A 148 -7.14 10.45 -9.93
C GLU A 148 -8.09 10.38 -11.14
N MET A 149 -8.79 9.26 -11.33
CA MET A 149 -9.66 9.02 -12.50
C MET A 149 -11.15 9.21 -12.20
N GLY A 150 -11.54 9.37 -10.92
CA GLY A 150 -12.94 9.47 -10.51
C GLY A 150 -13.77 8.24 -10.91
N ASN A 151 -15.04 8.46 -11.27
CA ASN A 151 -15.93 7.42 -11.78
C ASN A 151 -15.69 7.16 -13.29
N ALA A 152 -14.49 6.69 -13.62
CA ALA A 152 -14.06 6.40 -14.98
C ALA A 152 -15.01 5.41 -15.68
N GLY A 153 -15.66 5.85 -16.74
CA GLY A 153 -16.62 5.03 -17.49
C GLY A 153 -15.91 3.94 -18.31
N GLY A 154 -16.68 2.99 -18.86
CA GLY A 154 -16.13 1.89 -19.66
C GLY A 154 -15.30 2.31 -20.89
N ALA A 155 -15.39 3.57 -21.32
CA ALA A 155 -14.56 4.16 -22.38
C ALA A 155 -13.09 4.42 -21.95
N GLU A 156 -12.81 4.45 -20.64
CA GLU A 156 -11.51 4.87 -20.08
C GLU A 156 -10.71 3.69 -19.48
N LEU A 157 -11.16 2.45 -19.70
CA LEU A 157 -10.55 1.25 -19.11
C LEU A 157 -9.04 1.10 -19.39
N GLU A 158 -8.59 1.46 -20.61
CA GLU A 158 -7.16 1.39 -20.94
C GLU A 158 -6.34 2.53 -20.30
N ALA A 159 -6.96 3.69 -20.05
CA ALA A 159 -6.33 4.76 -19.27
C ALA A 159 -6.22 4.37 -17.79
N LEU A 160 -7.28 3.76 -17.23
CA LEU A 160 -7.29 3.23 -15.86
C LEU A 160 -6.21 2.15 -15.66
N LYS A 161 -6.04 1.24 -16.63
CA LYS A 161 -4.94 0.26 -16.64
C LYS A 161 -3.56 0.92 -16.72
N ALA A 162 -3.38 1.92 -17.56
CA ALA A 162 -2.11 2.64 -17.68
C ALA A 162 -1.75 3.36 -16.37
N GLN A 163 -2.72 4.06 -15.76
CA GLN A 163 -2.55 4.72 -14.46
C GLN A 163 -2.27 3.70 -13.34
N ALA A 164 -2.90 2.52 -13.36
CA ALA A 164 -2.63 1.46 -12.39
C ALA A 164 -1.17 0.95 -12.47
N VAL A 165 -0.64 0.79 -13.68
CA VAL A 165 0.77 0.40 -13.91
C VAL A 165 1.72 1.52 -13.47
N ALA A 166 1.41 2.78 -13.79
CA ALA A 166 2.21 3.94 -13.38
C ALA A 166 2.27 4.09 -11.86
N ALA A 167 1.12 4.09 -11.19
CA ALA A 167 1.02 4.20 -9.74
C ALA A 167 1.68 3.01 -9.01
N ARG A 168 1.50 1.77 -9.51
CA ARG A 168 2.19 0.58 -8.95
C ARG A 168 3.71 0.72 -9.08
N SER A 169 4.20 1.20 -10.22
CA SER A 169 5.64 1.40 -10.45
C SER A 169 6.22 2.49 -9.55
N PHE A 170 5.50 3.60 -9.35
CA PHE A 170 5.89 4.66 -8.43
C PHE A 170 5.96 4.19 -6.97
N ALA A 171 4.94 3.44 -6.52
CA ALA A 171 4.91 2.87 -5.18
C ALA A 171 6.09 1.90 -4.94
N TYR A 172 6.37 0.98 -5.87
CA TYR A 172 7.52 0.06 -5.76
C TYR A 172 8.88 0.77 -5.67
N VAL A 173 9.03 1.96 -6.26
CA VAL A 173 10.26 2.78 -6.17
C VAL A 173 10.35 3.58 -4.86
N LYS A 174 9.27 3.63 -4.07
CA LYS A 174 9.13 4.40 -2.83
C LYS A 174 9.15 3.52 -1.57
N ILE A 175 8.56 2.33 -1.61
CA ILE A 175 8.50 1.38 -0.49
C ILE A 175 9.91 1.08 0.03
N GLY A 176 10.13 1.32 1.33
CA GLY A 176 11.39 1.09 2.03
C GLY A 176 12.53 2.04 1.65
N LYS A 177 12.32 3.04 0.79
CA LYS A 177 13.39 3.94 0.29
C LYS A 177 13.92 4.91 1.34
N LYS A 178 13.11 5.21 2.36
CA LYS A 178 13.41 6.11 3.48
C LYS A 178 12.78 5.58 4.77
N PRO A 179 13.31 4.50 5.38
CA PRO A 179 12.74 3.93 6.60
C PRO A 179 12.68 4.95 7.74
N GLU A 180 13.64 5.88 7.81
CA GLU A 180 13.76 6.95 8.80
C GLU A 180 12.61 7.98 8.75
N GLN A 181 11.93 8.09 7.62
CA GLN A 181 10.78 9.00 7.43
C GLN A 181 9.48 8.43 8.01
N GLY A 182 9.46 7.15 8.45
CA GLY A 182 8.30 6.50 9.07
C GLY A 182 7.23 6.00 8.09
N TYR A 183 7.17 6.58 6.88
CA TYR A 183 6.26 6.20 5.80
C TYR A 183 6.98 6.03 4.45
N ASP A 184 6.26 5.58 3.43
CA ASP A 184 6.74 5.36 2.06
C ASP A 184 6.13 6.36 1.06
N LEU A 185 4.84 6.71 1.24
CA LEU A 185 4.05 7.57 0.38
C LEU A 185 3.23 8.59 1.20
N GLU A 186 2.84 9.69 0.57
CA GLU A 186 1.94 10.73 1.11
C GLU A 186 0.58 10.65 0.43
N SER A 187 -0.50 11.08 1.10
CA SER A 187 -1.87 11.05 0.57
C SER A 187 -2.29 12.29 -0.23
N ASP A 188 -1.33 13.16 -0.58
CA ASP A 188 -1.39 14.54 -1.11
C ASP A 188 -2.06 14.75 -2.49
N VAL A 189 -3.06 13.92 -2.81
CA VAL A 189 -4.05 14.13 -3.88
C VAL A 189 -5.32 14.75 -3.26
#